data_AF-A0A1F9WG95-F1
#
_entry.id   AF-A0A1F9WG95-F1
#
_cell.length_a   1.000
_cell.length_b   1.000
_cell.length_c   1.000
_cell.angle_alpha   90.00
_cell.angle_beta   90.00
_cell.angle_gamma   90.00
#
_symmetry.space_group_name_H-M   'P 1'
#
loop_
_entity.id
_entity.type
_entity.pdbx_description
1 polymer ?
#
loop_
_entity_poly.entity_id
_entity_poly.type
_entity_poly.pdbx_seq_one_letter_code
_entity_poly.pdbx_strand_id
1 'polypeptide(L)'
;MKKGIILFLLPVLMGLTGCGKNNIFSWAHKPGENTSAQALEADAVTALQDKDYTKAVEYYSQVIAKEPNNSEAIYGYSAARLAESGLVLGPLVANLVRQQSSAPSRLAPALSSIAKGQSLAVITTPNTNLLPEEILAKALAIEGAVNDVIPLLARIVKGQGDGRIAPDNPDVNLNLAFCLVLRSALRVRDAVDFSTDYETITVKEGLNLDLIVRASAKDIVSAYQRMKVVAAKLGANAKTIANINSDVATLFDKLRETLKNPTDDGNPATPAIPVVDLDTGDVVTLTGDYL
;
A
#
# COMPACT_ATOMS: atom_id res chain seq x y z
N MET A 1 -0.37 37.79 -63.35
CA MET A 1 -0.47 37.94 -61.89
C MET A 1 -0.95 36.62 -61.29
N LYS A 2 -0.05 35.75 -60.80
CA LYS A 2 -0.39 34.54 -60.02
C LYS A 2 0.76 34.25 -59.05
N LYS A 3 0.70 34.88 -57.87
CA LYS A 3 1.52 34.53 -56.70
C LYS A 3 0.58 34.67 -55.50
N GLY A 4 0.42 33.59 -54.73
CA GLY A 4 -0.24 33.69 -53.42
C GLY A 4 -1.18 32.55 -53.08
N ILE A 5 -0.73 31.29 -53.13
CA ILE A 5 -1.38 30.17 -52.38
C ILE A 5 -0.29 29.16 -51.98
N ILE A 6 0.74 29.57 -51.23
CA ILE A 6 1.67 28.63 -50.56
C ILE A 6 2.15 29.29 -49.25
N LEU A 7 1.25 29.51 -48.29
CA LEU A 7 1.67 29.90 -46.93
C LEU A 7 0.63 29.62 -45.83
N PHE A 8 -0.27 28.67 -46.03
CA PHE A 8 -1.32 28.36 -45.03
C PHE A 8 -1.42 26.88 -44.63
N LEU A 9 -0.48 26.04 -45.07
CA LEU A 9 -0.50 24.60 -44.81
C LEU A 9 0.49 24.14 -43.71
N LEU A 10 1.31 25.05 -43.17
CA LEU A 10 2.27 24.73 -42.11
C LEU A 10 1.68 24.59 -40.68
N PRO A 11 0.65 25.35 -40.25
CA PRO A 11 0.15 25.23 -38.88
C PRO A 11 -0.77 24.02 -38.64
N VAL A 12 -1.33 23.41 -39.70
CA VAL A 12 -2.20 22.21 -39.58
C VAL A 12 -1.39 20.93 -39.32
N LEU A 13 -0.10 20.91 -39.70
CA LEU A 13 0.79 19.76 -39.44
C LEU A 13 1.30 19.69 -37.99
N MET A 14 1.24 20.78 -37.22
CA MET A 14 1.66 20.77 -35.81
C MET A 14 0.57 20.32 -34.83
N GLY A 15 -0.68 20.15 -35.29
CA GLY A 15 -1.79 19.67 -34.46
C GLY A 15 -1.86 18.14 -34.31
N LEU A 16 -1.06 17.39 -35.08
CA LEU A 16 -1.08 15.92 -35.11
C LEU A 16 0.05 15.26 -34.29
N THR A 17 0.93 16.04 -33.66
CA THR A 17 2.00 15.52 -32.81
C THR A 17 1.49 15.31 -31.37
N GLY A 18 0.50 14.44 -31.21
CA GLY A 18 0.19 13.90 -29.89
C GLY A 18 1.27 12.91 -29.47
N CYS A 19 1.73 12.98 -28.21
CA CYS A 19 2.55 11.95 -27.59
C CYS A 19 1.76 10.64 -27.51
N GLY A 20 1.81 9.85 -28.59
CA GLY A 20 1.25 8.51 -28.66
C GLY A 20 2.14 7.61 -29.51
N LYS A 21 1.96 6.29 -29.38
CA LYS A 21 2.78 5.22 -30.01
C LYS A 21 3.04 5.34 -31.52
N ASN A 22 2.34 6.24 -32.21
CA ASN A 22 2.47 6.51 -33.64
C ASN A 22 3.00 7.93 -33.93
N ASN A 23 3.84 8.48 -33.06
CA ASN A 23 4.50 9.74 -33.35
C ASN A 23 5.50 9.52 -34.50
N ILE A 24 5.52 10.42 -35.48
CA ILE A 24 6.41 10.37 -36.65
C ILE A 24 7.90 10.44 -36.29
N PHE A 25 8.21 10.66 -35.01
CA PHE A 25 9.55 10.71 -34.43
C PHE A 25 9.90 9.47 -33.58
N SER A 26 9.15 8.38 -33.65
CA SER A 26 9.50 7.13 -32.95
C SER A 26 10.86 6.56 -33.36
N TRP A 27 11.38 6.95 -34.52
CA TRP A 27 12.75 6.62 -34.96
C TRP A 27 13.84 7.45 -34.25
N ALA A 28 13.50 8.62 -33.73
CA ALA A 28 14.45 9.58 -33.17
C ALA A 28 14.76 9.34 -31.69
N HIS A 29 13.92 8.55 -31.00
CA HIS A 29 14.16 8.14 -29.61
C HIS A 29 13.80 6.67 -29.46
N LYS A 30 14.78 5.87 -29.02
CA LYS A 30 14.54 4.49 -28.62
C LYS A 30 14.58 4.40 -27.10
N PRO A 31 13.52 3.86 -26.46
CA PRO A 31 13.46 3.74 -25.01
C PRO A 31 14.70 3.04 -24.45
N GLY A 32 15.32 3.64 -23.43
CA GLY A 32 16.52 3.12 -22.76
C GLY A 32 17.87 3.40 -23.44
N GLU A 33 17.92 4.02 -24.63
CA GLU A 33 19.22 4.39 -25.24
C GLU A 33 19.89 5.56 -24.50
N ASN A 34 19.10 6.51 -23.98
CA ASN A 34 19.61 7.60 -23.17
C ASN A 34 19.54 7.24 -21.68
N THR A 35 20.71 7.11 -21.04
CA THR A 35 20.83 6.69 -19.64
C THR A 35 20.83 7.85 -18.65
N SER A 36 20.49 9.08 -19.08
CA SER A 36 20.26 10.19 -18.15
C SER A 36 19.02 9.90 -17.30
N ALA A 37 19.01 10.38 -16.05
CA ALA A 37 17.88 10.17 -15.14
C ALA A 37 16.57 10.72 -15.72
N GLN A 38 16.61 11.90 -16.35
CA GLN A 38 15.44 12.54 -16.95
C GLN A 38 14.89 11.75 -18.15
N ALA A 39 15.76 11.20 -19.00
CA ALA A 39 15.31 10.41 -20.15
C ALA A 39 14.73 9.07 -19.70
N LEU A 40 15.39 8.39 -18.76
CA LEU A 40 14.90 7.16 -18.15
C LEU A 40 13.56 7.36 -17.44
N GLU A 41 13.38 8.49 -16.74
CA GLU A 41 12.12 8.82 -16.09
C GLU A 41 10.99 9.02 -17.11
N ALA A 42 11.24 9.71 -18.22
CA ALA A 42 10.27 9.87 -19.30
C ALA A 42 9.92 8.53 -19.98
N ASP A 43 10.91 7.66 -20.18
CA ASP A 43 10.70 6.30 -20.68
C ASP A 43 9.87 5.46 -19.70
N ALA A 44 10.14 5.59 -18.40
CA ALA A 44 9.40 4.91 -17.33
C ALA A 44 7.92 5.33 -17.30
N VAL A 45 7.64 6.63 -17.40
CA VAL A 45 6.28 7.18 -17.46
C VAL A 45 5.55 6.65 -18.70
N THR A 46 6.22 6.62 -19.85
CA THR A 46 5.64 6.10 -21.10
C THR A 46 5.32 4.61 -20.97
N ALA A 47 6.25 3.81 -20.44
CA ALA A 47 6.03 2.39 -20.18
C ALA A 47 4.86 2.15 -19.21
N LEU A 48 4.72 2.98 -18.18
CA LEU A 48 3.62 2.92 -17.22
C LEU A 48 2.26 3.21 -17.88
N GLN A 49 2.18 4.25 -18.71
CA GLN A 49 0.98 4.59 -19.50
C GLN A 49 0.59 3.47 -20.48
N ASP A 50 1.61 2.80 -21.03
CA ASP A 50 1.47 1.68 -21.94
C ASP A 50 1.13 0.37 -21.26
N LYS A 51 1.05 0.36 -19.92
CA LYS A 51 0.87 -0.82 -19.07
C LYS A 51 1.99 -1.86 -19.23
N ASP A 52 3.15 -1.46 -19.73
CA ASP A 52 4.39 -2.24 -19.73
C ASP A 52 5.07 -2.06 -18.36
N TYR A 53 4.44 -2.65 -17.33
CA TYR A 53 4.85 -2.44 -15.95
C TYR A 53 6.26 -2.95 -15.66
N THR A 54 6.69 -4.01 -16.33
CA THR A 54 8.05 -4.56 -16.20
C THR A 54 9.09 -3.55 -16.67
N LYS A 55 8.91 -2.93 -17.85
CA LYS A 55 9.83 -1.86 -18.30
C LYS A 55 9.75 -0.62 -17.43
N ALA A 56 8.56 -0.24 -16.97
CA ALA A 56 8.41 0.90 -16.08
C ALA A 56 9.20 0.69 -14.77
N VAL A 57 9.10 -0.51 -14.17
CA VAL A 57 9.90 -0.90 -13.00
C VAL A 57 11.39 -0.84 -13.32
N GLU A 58 11.82 -1.38 -14.46
CA GLU A 58 13.22 -1.37 -14.87
C GLU A 58 13.77 0.07 -14.96
N TYR A 59 13.10 0.94 -15.72
CA TYR A 59 13.55 2.31 -15.92
C TYR A 59 13.52 3.13 -14.63
N TYR A 60 12.45 3.05 -13.83
CA TYR A 60 12.43 3.75 -12.54
C TYR A 60 13.51 3.23 -11.59
N SER A 61 13.82 1.93 -11.60
CA SER A 61 14.92 1.37 -10.80
C SER A 61 16.26 2.00 -11.17
N GLN A 62 16.51 2.20 -12.47
CA GLN A 62 17.72 2.86 -12.96
C GLN A 62 17.76 4.34 -12.56
N VAL A 63 16.62 5.04 -12.55
CA VAL A 63 16.54 6.42 -12.05
C VAL A 63 16.85 6.47 -10.55
N ILE A 64 16.23 5.62 -9.73
CA ILE A 64 16.46 5.56 -8.27
C ILE A 64 17.92 5.18 -7.96
N ALA A 65 18.56 4.33 -8.76
CA ALA A 65 19.97 4.01 -8.59
C ALA A 65 20.89 5.23 -8.80
N LYS A 66 20.52 6.15 -9.71
CA LYS A 66 21.28 7.38 -10.02
C LYS A 66 20.92 8.53 -9.09
N GLU A 67 19.64 8.67 -8.78
CA GLU A 67 19.06 9.73 -7.96
C GLU A 67 18.22 9.10 -6.85
N PRO A 68 18.83 8.60 -5.77
CA PRO A 68 18.12 7.82 -4.75
C PRO A 68 16.94 8.56 -4.13
N ASN A 69 17.00 9.90 -4.05
CA ASN A 69 15.98 10.73 -3.41
C ASN A 69 14.95 11.31 -4.40
N ASN A 70 15.01 10.99 -5.70
CA ASN A 70 14.04 11.47 -6.68
C ASN A 70 12.64 10.95 -6.32
N SER A 71 11.78 11.83 -5.79
CA SER A 71 10.49 11.44 -5.21
C SER A 71 9.48 11.03 -6.29
N GLU A 72 9.56 11.60 -7.49
CA GLU A 72 8.73 11.23 -8.64
C GLU A 72 9.07 9.82 -9.13
N ALA A 73 10.37 9.50 -9.25
CA ALA A 73 10.83 8.16 -9.61
C ALA A 73 10.46 7.11 -8.56
N ILE A 74 10.58 7.43 -7.27
CA ILE A 74 10.13 6.55 -6.18
C ILE A 74 8.62 6.27 -6.29
N TYR A 75 7.82 7.31 -6.50
CA TYR A 75 6.37 7.17 -6.58
C TYR A 75 5.96 6.39 -7.84
N GLY A 76 6.58 6.69 -8.98
CA GLY A 76 6.39 5.98 -10.24
C GLY A 76 6.79 4.51 -10.16
N TYR A 77 7.96 4.19 -9.59
CA TYR A 77 8.39 2.82 -9.29
C TYR A 77 7.33 2.09 -8.48
N SER A 78 6.82 2.75 -7.42
CA SER A 78 5.85 2.17 -6.52
C SER A 78 4.54 1.81 -7.23
N ALA A 79 4.04 2.71 -8.07
CA ALA A 79 2.87 2.45 -8.89
C ALA A 79 3.10 1.30 -9.89
N ALA A 80 4.24 1.32 -10.59
CA ALA A 80 4.61 0.31 -11.57
C ALA A 80 4.76 -1.08 -10.93
N ARG A 81 5.45 -1.17 -9.79
CA ARG A 81 5.75 -2.43 -9.09
C ARG A 81 4.49 -3.09 -8.52
N LEU A 82 3.58 -2.30 -7.96
CA LEU A 82 2.28 -2.81 -7.52
C LEU A 82 1.46 -3.31 -8.72
N ALA A 83 1.41 -2.56 -9.82
CA ALA A 83 0.69 -2.98 -11.02
C ALA A 83 1.29 -4.23 -11.67
N GLU A 84 2.63 -4.35 -11.70
CA GLU A 84 3.35 -5.55 -12.17
C GLU A 84 2.96 -6.80 -11.36
N SER A 85 2.80 -6.67 -10.04
CA SER A 85 2.34 -7.77 -9.19
C SER A 85 0.90 -8.22 -9.48
N GLY A 86 0.19 -7.50 -10.36
CA GLY A 86 -1.21 -7.72 -10.67
C GLY A 86 -2.17 -7.10 -9.66
N LEU A 87 -1.67 -6.25 -8.76
CA LEU A 87 -2.48 -5.50 -7.82
C LEU A 87 -3.14 -4.31 -8.53
N VAL A 88 -4.37 -4.50 -8.98
CA VAL A 88 -5.18 -3.41 -9.51
C VAL A 88 -5.98 -2.80 -8.36
N LEU A 89 -5.63 -1.58 -7.94
CA LEU A 89 -6.25 -0.91 -6.79
C LEU A 89 -7.77 -0.72 -6.97
N GLY A 90 -8.25 -0.45 -8.19
CA GLY A 90 -9.67 -0.23 -8.47
C GLY A 90 -10.57 -1.40 -8.05
N PRO A 91 -10.38 -2.62 -8.60
CA PRO A 91 -11.10 -3.82 -8.17
C PRO A 91 -10.92 -4.15 -6.69
N LEU A 92 -9.72 -3.95 -6.13
CA LEU A 92 -9.47 -4.21 -4.71
C LEU A 92 -10.25 -3.26 -3.81
N VAL A 93 -10.27 -1.95 -4.12
CA VAL A 93 -11.09 -0.97 -3.40
C VAL A 93 -12.58 -1.27 -3.60
N ALA A 94 -13.02 -1.61 -4.81
CA ALA A 94 -14.42 -1.96 -5.05
C ALA A 94 -14.85 -3.21 -4.26
N ASN A 95 -13.99 -4.23 -4.18
CA ASN A 95 -14.23 -5.43 -3.39
C ASN A 95 -14.18 -5.13 -1.89
N LEU A 96 -13.23 -4.31 -1.44
CA LEU A 96 -13.13 -3.88 -0.05
C LEU A 96 -14.38 -3.08 0.36
N VAL A 97 -14.83 -2.12 -0.45
CA VAL A 97 -16.04 -1.31 -0.21
C VAL A 97 -17.30 -2.18 -0.20
N ARG A 98 -17.42 -3.14 -1.13
CA ARG A 98 -18.51 -4.13 -1.14
C ARG A 98 -18.50 -5.03 0.09
N GLN A 99 -17.31 -5.34 0.62
CA GLN A 99 -17.13 -6.10 1.84
C GLN A 99 -17.21 -5.23 3.12
N GLN A 100 -17.06 -3.89 3.00
CA GLN A 100 -16.97 -2.93 4.12
C GLN A 100 -18.29 -2.65 4.83
N SER A 101 -19.42 -3.02 4.23
CA SER A 101 -20.67 -3.26 4.96
C SER A 101 -20.49 -4.33 6.08
N SER A 102 -19.34 -5.02 6.14
CA SER A 102 -18.95 -5.99 7.17
C SER A 102 -17.43 -6.05 7.51
N ALA A 103 -16.55 -5.17 7.01
CA ALA A 103 -15.08 -5.39 7.05
C ALA A 103 -14.34 -5.06 8.38
N PRO A 104 -14.68 -4.01 9.15
CA PRO A 104 -14.12 -3.84 10.50
C PRO A 104 -14.36 -5.09 11.37
N SER A 105 -15.42 -5.83 11.06
CA SER A 105 -15.87 -7.06 11.71
C SER A 105 -15.14 -8.33 11.29
N ARG A 106 -14.18 -8.31 10.36
CA ARG A 106 -13.51 -9.54 9.86
C ARG A 106 -12.03 -9.60 10.19
N LEU A 107 -11.31 -8.49 9.99
CA LEU A 107 -9.88 -8.42 10.30
C LEU A 107 -9.64 -8.44 11.81
N ALA A 108 -10.48 -7.74 12.58
CA ALA A 108 -10.37 -7.73 14.04
C ALA A 108 -10.63 -9.12 14.64
N PRO A 109 -11.67 -9.89 14.27
CA PRO A 109 -11.82 -11.27 14.73
C PRO A 109 -10.72 -12.22 14.24
N ALA A 110 -10.23 -12.10 13.00
CA ALA A 110 -9.12 -12.93 12.53
C ALA A 110 -7.85 -12.68 13.36
N LEU A 111 -7.47 -11.41 13.55
CA LEU A 111 -6.37 -11.04 14.45
C LEU A 111 -6.67 -11.46 15.91
N SER A 112 -7.95 -11.44 16.30
CA SER A 112 -8.39 -11.80 17.66
C SER A 112 -8.20 -13.29 17.96
N SER A 113 -8.61 -14.15 17.03
CA SER A 113 -8.50 -15.59 17.21
C SER A 113 -7.06 -16.10 17.06
N ILE A 114 -6.26 -15.45 16.20
CA ILE A 114 -4.81 -15.62 16.15
C ILE A 114 -4.18 -15.32 17.50
N ALA A 115 -4.45 -14.14 18.04
CA ALA A 115 -3.95 -13.69 19.33
C ALA A 115 -4.30 -14.65 20.49
N LYS A 116 -5.46 -15.31 20.41
CA LYS A 116 -5.95 -16.24 21.44
C LYS A 116 -5.50 -17.69 21.22
N GLY A 117 -4.84 -18.02 20.11
CA GLY A 117 -4.61 -19.42 19.71
C GLY A 117 -5.91 -20.23 19.60
N GLN A 118 -7.05 -19.55 19.52
CA GLN A 118 -8.38 -20.15 19.56
C GLN A 118 -8.93 -20.25 18.16
N SER A 119 -9.68 -21.32 17.95
CA SER A 119 -10.47 -21.43 16.76
C SER A 119 -11.66 -20.45 16.73
N LEU A 120 -11.91 -19.86 15.57
CA LEU A 120 -12.95 -18.86 15.31
C LEU A 120 -14.32 -19.54 15.14
N ALA A 121 -15.00 -19.85 16.23
CA ALA A 121 -16.36 -20.36 16.16
C ALA A 121 -17.31 -19.35 15.47
N VAL A 122 -17.80 -19.76 14.30
CA VAL A 122 -19.06 -19.33 13.66
C VAL A 122 -19.07 -17.90 13.06
N ILE A 123 -18.58 -17.79 11.81
CA ILE A 123 -19.16 -16.88 10.81
C ILE A 123 -19.78 -17.78 9.73
N THR A 124 -21.11 -17.98 9.77
CA THR A 124 -21.85 -18.92 8.92
C THR A 124 -21.99 -18.52 7.44
N THR A 125 -21.11 -17.68 6.90
CA THR A 125 -21.06 -17.43 5.45
C THR A 125 -19.95 -18.26 4.82
N PRO A 126 -20.27 -19.25 3.98
CA PRO A 126 -19.28 -20.09 3.33
C PRO A 126 -18.44 -19.24 2.36
N ASN A 127 -17.12 -19.43 2.40
CA ASN A 127 -16.14 -18.97 1.42
C ASN A 127 -15.92 -17.45 1.30
N THR A 128 -15.49 -16.78 2.38
CA THR A 128 -14.85 -15.46 2.21
C THR A 128 -13.49 -15.45 2.86
N ASN A 129 -12.49 -15.89 2.10
CA ASN A 129 -11.09 -15.58 2.36
C ASN A 129 -10.94 -14.09 2.68
N LEU A 130 -9.99 -13.76 3.59
CA LEU A 130 -9.71 -12.37 3.98
C LEU A 130 -9.39 -11.50 2.75
N LEU A 131 -8.84 -12.11 1.71
CA LEU A 131 -8.57 -11.50 0.41
C LEU A 131 -9.35 -12.25 -0.68
N PRO A 132 -9.85 -11.56 -1.72
CA PRO A 132 -10.40 -12.19 -2.92
C PRO A 132 -9.48 -13.26 -3.52
N GLU A 133 -10.04 -14.30 -4.15
CA GLU A 133 -9.27 -15.40 -4.74
C GLU A 133 -8.24 -14.93 -5.78
N GLU A 134 -8.58 -13.90 -6.56
CA GLU A 134 -7.67 -13.33 -7.55
C GLU A 134 -6.43 -12.69 -6.92
N ILE A 135 -6.58 -12.18 -5.69
CA ILE A 135 -5.47 -11.64 -4.90
C ILE A 135 -4.66 -12.78 -4.29
N LEU A 136 -5.33 -13.81 -3.77
CA LEU A 136 -4.65 -14.99 -3.22
C LEU A 136 -3.79 -15.68 -4.27
N ALA A 137 -4.28 -15.82 -5.50
CA ALA A 137 -3.53 -16.40 -6.61
C ALA A 137 -2.23 -15.65 -6.92
N LYS A 138 -2.13 -14.37 -6.54
CA LYS A 138 -0.96 -13.51 -6.77
C LYS A 138 -0.27 -13.07 -5.49
N ALA A 139 -0.65 -13.62 -4.35
CA ALA A 139 -0.31 -13.02 -3.07
C ALA A 139 1.20 -13.03 -2.77
N LEU A 140 1.97 -13.99 -3.31
CA LEU A 140 3.45 -13.97 -3.20
C LEU A 140 4.08 -12.84 -4.02
N ALA A 141 3.58 -12.59 -5.23
CA ALA A 141 4.04 -11.46 -6.05
C ALA A 141 3.66 -10.12 -5.42
N ILE A 142 2.45 -10.02 -4.88
CA ILE A 142 1.94 -8.84 -4.18
C ILE A 142 2.76 -8.59 -2.90
N GLU A 143 3.05 -9.62 -2.13
CA GLU A 143 3.89 -9.52 -0.93
C GLU A 143 5.28 -8.96 -1.27
N GLY A 144 5.93 -9.52 -2.30
CA GLY A 144 7.21 -9.01 -2.80
C GLY A 144 7.13 -7.53 -3.18
N ALA A 145 6.14 -7.16 -3.99
CA ALA A 145 5.95 -5.76 -4.40
C ALA A 145 5.69 -4.82 -3.22
N VAL A 146 4.85 -5.21 -2.26
CA VAL A 146 4.56 -4.41 -1.08
C VAL A 146 5.80 -4.23 -0.20
N ASN A 147 6.62 -5.27 -0.05
CA ASN A 147 7.88 -5.19 0.69
C ASN A 147 8.92 -4.29 0.01
N ASP A 148 8.94 -4.25 -1.32
CA ASP A 148 9.81 -3.36 -2.10
C ASP A 148 9.34 -1.89 -1.98
N VAL A 149 8.02 -1.66 -2.02
CA VAL A 149 7.42 -0.32 -2.13
C VAL A 149 7.34 0.44 -0.81
N ILE A 150 6.97 -0.23 0.29
CA ILE A 150 6.83 0.41 1.60
C ILE A 150 8.07 1.23 2.02
N PRO A 151 9.31 0.70 2.00
CA PRO A 151 10.47 1.48 2.42
C PRO A 151 10.71 2.70 1.53
N LEU A 152 10.38 2.63 0.24
CA LEU A 152 10.55 3.76 -0.68
C LEU A 152 9.51 4.86 -0.45
N LEU A 153 8.22 4.52 -0.37
CA LEU A 153 7.17 5.51 -0.06
C LEU A 153 7.37 6.14 1.33
N ALA A 154 7.83 5.35 2.32
CA ALA A 154 8.15 5.86 3.64
C ALA A 154 9.25 6.94 3.60
N ARG A 155 10.18 6.90 2.64
CA ARG A 155 11.20 7.95 2.47
C ARG A 155 10.59 9.28 2.06
N ILE A 156 9.63 9.27 1.13
CA ILE A 156 8.92 10.51 0.74
C ILE A 156 8.20 11.10 1.95
N VAL A 157 7.43 10.27 2.66
CA VAL A 157 6.62 10.69 3.81
C VAL A 157 7.47 11.20 4.98
N LYS A 158 8.72 10.71 5.12
CA LYS A 158 9.69 11.20 6.11
C LYS A 158 10.43 12.47 5.67
N GLY A 159 10.10 13.04 4.50
CA GLY A 159 10.83 14.18 3.95
C GLY A 159 12.26 13.87 3.51
N GLN A 160 12.56 12.61 3.24
CA GLN A 160 13.88 12.15 2.75
C GLN A 160 13.97 12.12 1.21
N GLY A 161 12.93 12.59 0.51
CA GLY A 161 12.95 12.82 -0.93
C GLY A 161 13.63 14.14 -1.31
N ASP A 162 13.65 14.44 -2.60
CA ASP A 162 14.15 15.69 -3.19
C ASP A 162 13.18 16.89 -3.06
N GLY A 163 12.05 16.69 -2.39
CA GLY A 163 11.06 17.74 -2.11
C GLY A 163 10.08 18.03 -3.24
N ARG A 164 10.16 17.37 -4.40
CA ARG A 164 9.19 17.54 -5.49
C ARG A 164 7.80 17.04 -5.11
N ILE A 165 7.74 15.92 -4.39
CA ILE A 165 6.52 15.44 -3.73
C ILE A 165 6.60 15.78 -2.24
N ALA A 166 5.63 16.55 -1.76
CA ALA A 166 5.55 16.93 -0.36
C ALA A 166 5.35 15.70 0.56
N PRO A 167 5.93 15.68 1.78
CA PRO A 167 5.80 14.55 2.71
C PRO A 167 4.35 14.26 3.13
N ASP A 168 3.53 15.30 3.14
CA ASP A 168 2.12 15.26 3.47
C ASP A 168 1.21 15.12 2.23
N ASN A 169 1.77 14.75 1.07
CA ASN A 169 0.99 14.51 -0.14
C ASN A 169 -0.05 13.39 0.13
N PRO A 170 -1.35 13.62 -0.16
CA PRO A 170 -2.41 12.68 0.17
C PRO A 170 -2.30 11.37 -0.62
N ASP A 171 -1.86 11.39 -1.87
CA ASP A 171 -1.76 10.19 -2.70
C ASP A 171 -0.66 9.25 -2.23
N VAL A 172 0.51 9.80 -1.87
CA VAL A 172 1.63 9.03 -1.30
C VAL A 172 1.22 8.41 0.04
N ASN A 173 0.62 9.20 0.93
CA ASN A 173 0.20 8.73 2.24
C ASN A 173 -0.89 7.66 2.14
N LEU A 174 -1.85 7.83 1.22
CA LEU A 174 -2.90 6.83 0.99
C LEU A 174 -2.32 5.51 0.43
N ASN A 175 -1.43 5.59 -0.56
CA ASN A 175 -0.79 4.41 -1.14
C ASN A 175 0.08 3.67 -0.12
N LEU A 176 0.84 4.40 0.71
CA LEU A 176 1.61 3.81 1.80
C LEU A 176 0.71 3.13 2.84
N ALA A 177 -0.37 3.81 3.26
CA ALA A 177 -1.34 3.25 4.19
C ALA A 177 -1.91 1.92 3.68
N PHE A 178 -2.28 1.91 2.41
CA PHE A 178 -2.82 0.74 1.76
C PHE A 178 -1.82 -0.42 1.72
N CYS A 179 -0.58 -0.15 1.33
CA CYS A 179 0.48 -1.17 1.29
C CYS A 179 0.71 -1.78 2.68
N LEU A 180 0.70 -0.97 3.74
CA LEU A 180 0.86 -1.42 5.12
C LEU A 180 -0.30 -2.34 5.56
N VAL A 181 -1.56 -1.96 5.28
CA VAL A 181 -2.72 -2.82 5.57
C VAL A 181 -2.62 -4.13 4.80
N LEU A 182 -2.24 -4.09 3.53
CA LEU A 182 -2.11 -5.26 2.69
C LEU A 182 -1.00 -6.20 3.19
N ARG A 183 0.16 -5.67 3.58
CA ARG A 183 1.24 -6.45 4.20
C ARG A 183 0.79 -7.13 5.49
N SER A 184 0.05 -6.41 6.33
CA SER A 184 -0.52 -6.97 7.56
C SER A 184 -1.47 -8.13 7.27
N ALA A 185 -2.35 -7.98 6.27
CA ALA A 185 -3.29 -9.04 5.87
C ALA A 185 -2.57 -10.28 5.32
N LEU A 186 -1.52 -10.09 4.51
CA LEU A 186 -0.71 -11.17 3.94
C LEU A 186 0.04 -11.96 5.02
N ARG A 187 0.66 -11.26 5.99
CA ARG A 187 1.34 -11.91 7.12
C ARG A 187 0.39 -12.77 7.96
N VAL A 188 -0.83 -12.28 8.19
CA VAL A 188 -1.87 -13.02 8.91
C VAL A 188 -2.27 -14.28 8.15
N ARG A 189 -2.48 -14.17 6.83
CA ARG A 189 -2.77 -15.32 5.96
C ARG A 189 -1.67 -16.36 6.02
N ASP A 190 -0.40 -15.96 6.03
CA ASP A 190 0.69 -16.94 6.06
C ASP A 190 0.79 -17.65 7.40
N ALA A 191 0.36 -17.00 8.48
CA ALA A 191 0.32 -17.56 9.82
C ALA A 191 -0.85 -18.53 10.05
N VAL A 192 -1.95 -18.34 9.35
CA VAL A 192 -3.23 -19.01 9.63
C VAL A 192 -3.70 -19.79 8.44
N ASP A 193 -3.96 -21.08 8.66
CA ASP A 193 -4.83 -21.83 7.77
C ASP A 193 -6.29 -21.54 8.12
N PHE A 194 -7.01 -20.94 7.18
CA PHE A 194 -8.46 -20.80 7.23
C PHE A 194 -9.04 -22.01 6.49
N SER A 195 -9.05 -23.18 7.15
CA SER A 195 -9.71 -24.34 6.55
C SER A 195 -11.21 -24.05 6.32
N THR A 196 -11.83 -24.82 5.42
CA THR A 196 -13.16 -24.60 4.82
C THR A 196 -14.31 -24.35 5.79
N ASP A 197 -14.09 -24.63 7.07
CA ASP A 197 -15.16 -24.68 8.06
C ASP A 197 -15.10 -23.46 9.00
N TYR A 198 -14.04 -22.63 8.93
CA TYR A 198 -13.72 -21.51 9.85
C TYR A 198 -13.73 -21.85 11.35
N GLU A 199 -14.23 -23.03 11.74
CA GLU A 199 -14.32 -23.61 13.07
C GLU A 199 -13.00 -24.17 13.61
N THR A 200 -11.91 -24.10 12.84
CA THR A 200 -10.52 -24.40 13.29
C THR A 200 -9.53 -23.43 12.64
N ILE A 201 -9.06 -22.43 13.39
CA ILE A 201 -7.83 -21.71 13.03
C ILE A 201 -6.65 -22.58 13.43
N THR A 202 -5.91 -23.06 12.44
CA THR A 202 -4.66 -23.77 12.69
C THR A 202 -3.52 -22.82 12.41
N VAL A 203 -2.74 -22.49 13.44
CA VAL A 203 -1.48 -21.77 13.26
C VAL A 203 -0.50 -22.74 12.63
N LYS A 204 0.13 -22.36 11.52
CA LYS A 204 1.13 -23.23 10.88
C LYS A 204 2.30 -23.46 11.83
N GLU A 205 2.72 -24.71 11.96
CA GLU A 205 3.82 -25.09 12.84
C GLU A 205 5.11 -24.33 12.50
N GLY A 206 5.87 -23.97 13.53
CA GLY A 206 7.16 -23.28 13.39
C GLY A 206 7.10 -21.76 13.25
N LEU A 207 5.90 -21.14 13.29
CA LEU A 207 5.76 -19.69 13.24
C LEU A 207 5.70 -19.05 14.63
N ASN A 208 6.43 -17.94 14.79
CA ASN A 208 6.35 -17.11 15.99
C ASN A 208 5.14 -16.17 15.88
N LEU A 209 4.02 -16.59 16.47
CA LEU A 209 2.74 -15.89 16.42
C LEU A 209 2.81 -14.47 17.00
N ASP A 210 3.51 -14.31 18.12
CA ASP A 210 3.71 -13.02 18.77
C ASP A 210 4.44 -12.03 17.84
N LEU A 211 5.48 -12.50 17.14
CA LEU A 211 6.20 -11.67 16.16
C LEU A 211 5.28 -11.22 15.02
N ILE A 212 4.44 -12.13 14.50
CA ILE A 212 3.52 -11.83 13.40
C ILE A 212 2.47 -10.83 13.83
N VAL A 213 1.85 -11.03 15.00
CA VAL A 213 0.87 -10.09 15.56
C VAL A 213 1.50 -8.72 15.78
N ARG A 214 2.69 -8.63 16.38
CA ARG A 214 3.37 -7.34 16.60
C ARG A 214 3.70 -6.64 15.29
N ALA A 215 4.18 -7.37 14.30
CA ALA A 215 4.51 -6.82 12.99
C ALA A 215 3.26 -6.32 12.24
N SER A 216 2.15 -7.06 12.30
CA SER A 216 0.87 -6.67 11.72
C SER A 216 0.26 -5.47 12.45
N ALA A 217 0.29 -5.45 13.79
CA ALA A 217 -0.18 -4.32 14.58
C ALA A 217 0.60 -3.04 14.24
N LYS A 218 1.94 -3.13 14.12
CA LYS A 218 2.78 -2.00 13.70
C LYS A 218 2.37 -1.44 12.34
N ASP A 219 2.10 -2.30 11.37
CA ASP A 219 1.68 -1.89 10.03
C ASP A 219 0.30 -1.22 10.06
N ILE A 220 -0.66 -1.76 10.81
CA ILE A 220 -2.00 -1.17 10.94
C ILE A 220 -1.93 0.22 11.60
N VAL A 221 -1.18 0.37 12.69
CA VAL A 221 -1.00 1.69 13.35
C VAL A 221 -0.35 2.68 12.38
N SER A 222 0.69 2.22 11.67
CA SER A 222 1.39 3.04 10.69
C SER A 222 0.45 3.51 9.58
N ALA A 223 -0.34 2.59 9.02
CA ALA A 223 -1.31 2.89 7.97
C ALA A 223 -2.34 3.91 8.44
N TYR A 224 -2.78 3.74 9.67
CA TYR A 224 -3.75 4.60 10.29
C TYR A 224 -3.26 6.06 10.43
N GLN A 225 -2.04 6.26 10.92
CA GLN A 225 -1.47 7.62 11.00
C GLN A 225 -1.40 8.27 9.62
N ARG A 226 -1.07 7.50 8.57
CA ARG A 226 -1.08 8.02 7.19
C ARG A 226 -2.49 8.41 6.75
N MET A 227 -3.52 7.62 7.05
CA MET A 227 -4.91 7.96 6.72
C MET A 227 -5.37 9.26 7.41
N LYS A 228 -4.90 9.56 8.63
CA LYS A 228 -5.18 10.84 9.29
C LYS A 228 -4.58 12.02 8.53
N VAL A 229 -3.35 11.90 8.05
CA VAL A 229 -2.70 12.92 7.21
C VAL A 229 -3.52 13.16 5.93
N VAL A 230 -3.96 12.09 5.27
CA VAL A 230 -4.82 12.16 4.08
C VAL A 230 -6.14 12.89 4.40
N ALA A 231 -6.83 12.48 5.47
CA ALA A 231 -8.11 13.08 5.87
C ALA A 231 -7.97 14.59 6.16
N ALA A 232 -6.93 14.99 6.89
CA ALA A 232 -6.64 16.39 7.17
C ALA A 232 -6.38 17.19 5.88
N LYS A 233 -5.62 16.63 4.94
CA LYS A 233 -5.29 17.28 3.66
C LYS A 233 -6.47 17.41 2.70
N LEU A 234 -7.40 16.46 2.73
CA LEU A 234 -8.63 16.50 1.95
C LEU A 234 -9.73 17.37 2.60
N GLY A 235 -9.44 18.04 3.72
CA GLY A 235 -10.40 18.92 4.40
C GLY A 235 -11.53 18.16 5.10
N ALA A 236 -11.31 16.90 5.49
CA ALA A 236 -12.26 16.19 6.34
C ALA A 236 -12.46 16.98 7.64
N ASN A 237 -13.72 17.19 8.01
CA ASN A 237 -14.01 17.96 9.22
C ASN A 237 -13.49 17.23 10.47
N ALA A 238 -13.26 17.98 11.55
CA ALA A 238 -12.73 17.45 12.81
C ALA A 238 -13.54 16.26 13.36
N LYS A 239 -14.85 16.23 13.10
CA LYS A 239 -15.74 15.13 13.52
C LYS A 239 -15.44 13.83 12.75
N THR A 240 -15.22 13.90 11.44
CA THR A 240 -14.83 12.73 10.63
C THR A 240 -13.49 12.16 11.10
N ILE A 241 -12.51 13.04 11.36
CA ILE A 241 -11.20 12.61 11.88
C ILE A 241 -11.35 12.00 13.29
N ALA A 242 -12.17 12.60 14.16
CA ALA A 242 -12.43 12.07 15.50
C ALA A 242 -13.13 10.71 15.47
N ASN A 243 -14.09 10.50 14.56
CA ASN A 243 -14.74 9.20 14.38
C ASN A 243 -13.72 8.14 13.90
N ILE A 244 -12.87 8.49 12.94
CA ILE A 244 -11.78 7.62 12.46
C ILE A 244 -10.82 7.28 13.62
N ASN A 245 -10.51 8.23 14.52
CA ASN A 245 -9.73 8.00 15.75
C ASN A 245 -10.44 7.02 16.69
N SER A 246 -11.73 7.23 16.95
CA SER A 246 -12.52 6.38 17.83
C SER A 246 -12.63 4.95 17.33
N ASP A 247 -12.91 4.75 16.03
CA ASP A 247 -13.07 3.43 15.43
C ASP A 247 -11.77 2.61 15.50
N VAL A 248 -10.63 3.26 15.28
CA VAL A 248 -9.34 2.60 15.33
C VAL A 248 -8.87 2.35 16.76
N ALA A 249 -9.07 3.29 17.68
CA ALA A 249 -8.84 3.05 19.11
C ALA A 249 -9.66 1.84 19.58
N THR A 250 -10.95 1.78 19.22
CA THR A 250 -11.83 0.65 19.53
C THR A 250 -11.31 -0.66 18.94
N LEU A 251 -10.84 -0.65 17.68
CA LEU A 251 -10.30 -1.83 17.02
C LEU A 251 -9.01 -2.33 17.70
N PHE A 252 -8.13 -1.42 18.11
CA PHE A 252 -6.91 -1.74 18.84
C PHE A 252 -7.17 -2.19 20.27
N ASP A 253 -8.11 -1.57 20.98
CA ASP A 253 -8.48 -2.00 22.33
C ASP A 253 -9.09 -3.39 22.30
N LYS A 254 -9.94 -3.69 21.31
CA LYS A 254 -10.43 -5.07 21.09
C LYS A 254 -9.31 -6.05 20.77
N LEU A 255 -8.34 -5.66 19.94
CA LEU A 255 -7.17 -6.48 19.64
C LEU A 255 -6.30 -6.70 20.88
N ARG A 256 -6.11 -5.66 21.70
CA ARG A 256 -5.31 -5.70 22.93
C ARG A 256 -5.98 -6.51 24.02
N GLU A 257 -7.27 -6.28 24.29
CA GLU A 257 -8.08 -7.07 25.22
C GLU A 257 -8.06 -8.53 24.83
N THR A 258 -8.14 -8.79 23.53
CA THR A 258 -7.96 -10.13 23.00
C THR A 258 -6.57 -10.68 23.34
N LEU A 259 -5.49 -9.94 23.04
CA LEU A 259 -4.12 -10.38 23.26
C LEU A 259 -3.77 -10.58 24.75
N LYS A 260 -4.50 -9.92 25.65
CA LYS A 260 -4.37 -10.09 27.11
C LYS A 260 -4.97 -11.39 27.63
N ASN A 261 -5.82 -12.06 26.86
CA ASN A 261 -6.47 -13.31 27.24
C ASN A 261 -6.03 -14.52 26.36
N PRO A 262 -4.73 -14.88 26.21
CA PRO A 262 -4.38 -16.07 25.44
C PRO A 262 -4.81 -17.35 26.15
N THR A 263 -4.54 -17.46 27.45
CA THR A 263 -4.99 -18.52 28.35
C THR A 263 -4.65 -18.09 29.77
N ASP A 264 -5.49 -18.50 30.71
CA ASP A 264 -5.33 -18.26 32.14
C ASP A 264 -4.35 -19.28 32.74
N ASP A 265 -3.07 -19.20 32.36
CA ASP A 265 -1.97 -19.98 32.95
C ASP A 265 -1.08 -19.17 33.91
N GLY A 266 -1.55 -18.00 34.34
CA GLY A 266 -1.06 -17.32 35.54
C GLY A 266 0.21 -16.48 35.37
N ASN A 267 0.58 -16.07 34.15
CA ASN A 267 1.71 -15.18 33.93
C ASN A 267 1.27 -13.73 33.56
N PRO A 268 1.38 -12.74 34.46
CA PRO A 268 0.71 -11.43 34.33
C PRO A 268 1.45 -10.36 33.50
N ALA A 269 2.50 -10.70 32.75
CA ALA A 269 3.24 -9.68 31.99
C ALA A 269 2.74 -9.58 30.54
N THR A 270 1.75 -8.72 30.28
CA THR A 270 1.43 -8.30 28.90
C THR A 270 2.61 -7.50 28.35
N PRO A 271 3.31 -7.95 27.30
CA PRO A 271 4.41 -7.17 26.74
C PRO A 271 3.87 -5.90 26.09
N ALA A 272 4.47 -4.76 26.42
CA ALA A 272 4.20 -3.49 25.73
C ALA A 272 4.50 -3.67 24.24
N ILE A 273 3.63 -3.15 23.36
CA ILE A 273 3.89 -3.12 21.91
C ILE A 273 4.61 -1.81 21.61
N PRO A 274 5.94 -1.83 21.38
CA PRO A 274 6.64 -0.66 20.90
C PRO A 274 6.16 -0.35 19.48
N VAL A 275 5.55 0.80 19.28
CA VAL A 275 5.22 1.32 17.95
C VAL A 275 6.23 2.39 17.62
N VAL A 276 6.88 2.28 16.47
CA VAL A 276 7.76 3.36 16.01
C VAL A 276 6.86 4.40 15.35
N ASP A 277 6.84 5.62 15.91
CA ASP A 277 6.30 6.78 15.23
C ASP A 277 7.10 6.98 13.95
N LEU A 278 6.42 6.88 12.81
CA LEU A 278 7.08 6.96 11.52
C LEU A 278 7.45 8.39 11.13
N ASP A 279 6.87 9.41 11.77
CA ASP A 279 7.17 10.83 11.53
C ASP A 279 8.38 11.27 12.35
N THR A 280 8.48 10.85 13.61
CA THR A 280 9.59 11.25 14.49
C THR A 280 10.72 10.22 14.56
N GLY A 281 10.45 8.97 14.20
CA GLY A 281 11.38 7.85 14.39
C GLY A 281 11.44 7.34 15.83
N ASP A 282 10.69 7.93 16.76
CA ASP A 282 10.67 7.55 18.16
C ASP A 282 9.93 6.24 18.37
N VAL A 283 10.40 5.44 19.33
CA VAL A 283 9.62 4.30 19.84
C VAL A 283 8.54 4.85 20.78
N VAL A 284 7.36 5.07 20.24
CA VAL A 284 6.16 5.34 21.03
C VAL A 284 5.68 4.02 21.63
N THR A 285 5.88 3.91 22.94
CA THR A 285 5.18 2.87 23.70
C THR A 285 3.73 3.33 23.79
N LEU A 286 2.79 2.57 23.23
CA LEU A 286 1.36 2.85 23.39
C LEU A 286 0.95 2.55 24.84
N THR A 287 1.35 3.41 25.77
CA THR A 287 0.83 3.51 27.14
C THR A 287 -0.30 4.54 27.14
N GLY A 288 -1.31 4.32 27.98
CA GLY A 288 -2.67 4.89 27.87
C GLY A 288 -2.85 6.41 27.86
N ASP A 289 -1.80 7.21 27.81
CA ASP A 289 -1.85 8.66 27.96
C ASP A 289 -1.63 9.45 26.65
N TYR A 290 -1.46 8.77 25.50
CA TYR A 290 -1.27 9.40 24.18
C TYR A 290 -2.36 9.02 23.15
N LEU A 291 -3.62 8.99 23.58
CA LEU A 291 -4.81 8.92 22.72
C LEU A 291 -5.76 10.09 23.00
#